data_AF-A0A923WH74-F1
#
_entry.id   AF-A0A923WH74-F1
#
_cell.length_a   1.000
_cell.length_b   1.000
_cell.length_c   1.000
_cell.angle_alpha   90.00
_cell.angle_beta   90.00
_cell.angle_gamma   90.00
#
_symmetry.space_group_name_H-M   'P 1'
#
loop_
_entity.id
_entity.type
_entity.pdbx_description
1 polymer ?
#
loop_
_entity_poly.entity_id
_entity_poly.type
_entity_poly.pdbx_seq_one_letter_code
_entity_poly.pdbx_strand_id
1 'polypeptide(L)'
;MDDPFWDKVELGEWRLIGPRLAGAIVFPSLRMRLARARIREFFVELFGLELSTGMLDETIREAGRAVAPLEEAMVLDIEEAALLHAHETPWIDRVHRCQGRSSGKGDAGSAVYLDGSH
;
A
#
# COMPACT_ATOMS: atom_id res chain seq x y z
N MET A 1 -27.86 -3.12 -16.10
CA MET A 1 -27.82 -1.78 -15.49
C MET A 1 -26.49 -1.22 -15.91
N ASP A 2 -26.46 -0.67 -17.12
CA ASP A 2 -25.26 -0.26 -17.83
C ASP A 2 -24.94 1.17 -17.41
N ASP A 3 -23.75 1.35 -16.83
CA ASP A 3 -23.30 2.62 -16.27
C ASP A 3 -22.51 3.36 -17.36
N PRO A 4 -23.03 4.49 -17.90
CA PRO A 4 -22.46 5.18 -19.07
C PRO A 4 -21.00 5.64 -18.89
N PHE A 5 -20.52 5.73 -17.64
CA PHE A 5 -19.13 6.08 -17.35
C PHE A 5 -18.13 4.97 -17.67
N TRP A 6 -18.59 3.72 -17.82
CA TRP A 6 -17.72 2.54 -17.92
C TRP A 6 -17.82 1.80 -19.25
N ASP A 7 -18.63 2.28 -20.20
CA ASP A 7 -18.84 1.68 -21.53
C ASP A 7 -17.54 1.51 -22.36
N LYS A 8 -16.51 2.32 -22.08
CA LYS A 8 -15.24 2.33 -22.82
C LYS A 8 -14.11 1.57 -22.14
N VAL A 9 -14.31 1.14 -20.90
CA VAL A 9 -13.35 0.25 -20.26
C VAL A 9 -13.76 -1.14 -20.67
N GLU A 10 -13.08 -1.71 -21.67
CA GLU A 10 -13.25 -3.13 -21.97
C GLU A 10 -13.15 -3.88 -20.64
N LEU A 11 -14.22 -4.59 -20.30
CA LEU A 11 -14.31 -5.45 -19.12
C LEU A 11 -13.34 -6.61 -19.34
N GLY A 12 -12.04 -6.34 -19.29
CA GLY A 12 -10.99 -7.31 -19.44
C GLY A 12 -11.12 -8.34 -18.33
N GLU A 13 -10.83 -9.58 -18.66
CA GLU A 13 -10.98 -10.85 -17.90
C GLU A 13 -10.48 -10.88 -16.44
N TRP A 14 -9.97 -9.77 -15.90
CA TRP A 14 -9.21 -9.64 -14.66
C TRP A 14 -9.92 -8.78 -13.61
N ARG A 15 -11.14 -9.14 -13.25
CA ARG A 15 -11.82 -8.52 -12.11
C ARG A 15 -12.60 -9.56 -11.32
N LEU A 16 -12.12 -9.84 -10.11
CA LEU A 16 -12.88 -10.61 -9.13
C LEU A 16 -14.13 -9.85 -8.64
N ILE A 17 -14.17 -8.51 -8.84
CA ILE A 17 -15.20 -7.60 -8.33
C ILE A 17 -15.52 -6.47 -9.32
N GLY A 18 -16.75 -5.93 -9.24
CA GLY A 18 -17.22 -4.87 -10.13
C GLY A 18 -16.50 -3.51 -9.98
N PRO A 19 -16.54 -2.64 -10.99
CA PRO A 19 -15.77 -1.39 -11.06
C PRO A 19 -16.00 -0.44 -9.88
N ARG A 20 -17.26 -0.31 -9.44
CA ARG A 20 -17.62 0.53 -8.29
C ARG A 20 -16.98 0.05 -6.98
N LEU A 21 -16.98 -1.26 -6.74
CA LEU A 21 -16.35 -1.82 -5.54
C LEU A 21 -14.82 -1.70 -5.62
N ALA A 22 -14.24 -1.95 -6.79
CA ALA A 22 -12.81 -1.75 -7.01
C ALA A 22 -12.39 -0.30 -6.72
N GLY A 23 -13.14 0.69 -7.21
CA GLY A 23 -12.91 2.11 -6.90
C GLY A 23 -13.01 2.41 -5.41
N ALA A 24 -14.05 1.87 -4.74
CA ALA A 24 -14.24 2.03 -3.30
C ALA A 24 -13.11 1.40 -2.46
N ILE A 25 -12.42 0.37 -2.97
CA ILE A 25 -11.25 -0.23 -2.31
C ILE A 25 -9.97 0.58 -2.58
N VAL A 26 -9.75 0.99 -3.83
CA VAL A 26 -8.54 1.69 -4.26
C VAL A 26 -8.43 3.08 -3.63
N PHE A 27 -9.56 3.80 -3.53
CA PHE A 27 -9.60 5.16 -3.00
C PHE A 27 -9.03 5.30 -1.57
N PRO A 28 -9.52 4.57 -0.54
CA PRO A 28 -8.96 4.65 0.81
C PRO A 28 -7.51 4.14 0.89
N SER A 29 -7.12 3.22 0.00
CA SER A 29 -5.75 2.70 -0.05
C SER A 29 -4.73 3.73 -0.58
N LEU A 30 -5.05 4.40 -1.69
CA LEU A 30 -4.10 5.30 -2.35
C LEU A 30 -4.26 6.76 -1.90
N ARG A 31 -5.50 7.26 -1.83
CA ARG A 31 -5.74 8.68 -1.54
C ARG A 31 -5.64 9.00 -0.05
N MET A 32 -6.11 8.09 0.79
CA MET A 32 -6.10 8.23 2.25
C MET A 32 -4.94 7.46 2.91
N ARG A 33 -4.23 6.62 2.15
CA ARG A 33 -3.06 5.84 2.61
C ARG A 33 -3.36 4.95 3.81
N LEU A 34 -4.58 4.40 3.88
CA LEU A 34 -4.99 3.57 5.01
C LEU A 34 -4.31 2.19 4.98
N ALA A 35 -4.01 1.67 6.17
CA ALA A 35 -3.55 0.30 6.34
C ALA A 35 -4.67 -0.69 5.99
N ARG A 36 -4.30 -1.92 5.57
CA ARG A 36 -5.25 -2.95 5.09
C ARG A 36 -6.27 -3.31 6.17
N ALA A 37 -5.83 -3.37 7.43
CA ALA A 37 -6.71 -3.60 8.57
C ALA A 37 -7.81 -2.54 8.69
N ARG A 38 -7.43 -1.26 8.58
CA ARG A 38 -8.38 -0.13 8.65
C ARG A 38 -9.32 -0.09 7.45
N ILE A 39 -8.84 -0.46 6.25
CA ILE A 39 -9.72 -0.58 5.08
C ILE A 39 -10.77 -1.67 5.33
N ARG A 40 -10.39 -2.81 5.92
CA ARG A 40 -11.36 -3.86 6.26
C ARG A 40 -12.39 -3.39 7.29
N GLU A 41 -11.94 -2.71 8.35
CA GLU A 41 -12.85 -2.11 9.35
C GLU A 41 -13.83 -1.16 8.69
N PHE A 42 -13.34 -0.27 7.83
CA PHE A 42 -14.17 0.67 7.07
C PHE A 42 -15.25 -0.02 6.23
N PHE A 43 -14.92 -1.13 5.57
CA PHE A 43 -15.88 -1.89 4.76
C PHE A 43 -16.91 -2.65 5.60
N VAL A 44 -16.52 -3.15 6.77
CA VAL A 44 -17.46 -3.77 7.71
C VAL A 44 -18.39 -2.71 8.28
N GLU A 45 -17.87 -1.56 8.72
CA GLU A 45 -18.66 -0.51 9.36
C GLU A 45 -19.65 0.17 8.42
N LEU A 46 -19.24 0.46 7.18
CA LEU A 46 -20.08 1.21 6.24
C LEU A 46 -20.95 0.34 5.34
N PHE A 47 -20.50 -0.88 5.02
CA PHE A 47 -21.18 -1.74 4.05
C PHE A 47 -21.57 -3.10 4.62
N GLY A 48 -21.19 -3.43 5.86
CA GLY A 48 -21.39 -4.76 6.44
C GLY A 48 -20.61 -5.86 5.70
N LEU A 49 -19.54 -5.50 4.99
CA LEU A 49 -18.83 -6.40 4.08
C LEU A 49 -17.48 -6.83 4.67
N GLU A 50 -17.31 -8.14 4.86
CA GLU A 50 -16.02 -8.70 5.23
C GLU A 50 -15.16 -8.98 3.99
N LEU A 51 -14.06 -8.25 3.88
CA LEU A 51 -13.07 -8.43 2.82
C LEU A 51 -11.80 -9.08 3.35
N SER A 52 -11.23 -9.99 2.57
CA SER A 52 -9.92 -10.58 2.87
C SER A 52 -8.80 -9.61 2.47
N THR A 53 -7.65 -9.70 3.14
CA THR A 53 -6.48 -8.90 2.79
C THR A 53 -5.98 -9.21 1.38
N GLY A 54 -6.00 -10.49 0.97
CA GLY A 54 -5.61 -10.91 -0.37
C GLY A 54 -6.50 -10.32 -1.47
N MET A 55 -7.81 -10.19 -1.22
CA MET A 55 -8.72 -9.54 -2.17
C MET A 55 -8.44 -8.04 -2.30
N LEU A 56 -8.15 -7.36 -1.19
CA LEU A 56 -7.76 -5.94 -1.23
C LEU A 56 -6.46 -5.75 -2.02
N ASP A 57 -5.44 -6.55 -1.72
CA ASP A 57 -4.13 -6.44 -2.37
C ASP A 57 -4.22 -6.79 -3.87
N GLU A 58 -4.98 -7.83 -4.24
CA GLU A 58 -5.18 -8.18 -5.65
C GLU A 58 -5.93 -7.07 -6.38
N THR A 59 -7.01 -6.54 -5.81
CA THR A 59 -7.78 -5.44 -6.40
C THR A 59 -6.91 -4.23 -6.66
N ILE A 60 -6.07 -3.84 -5.69
CA ILE A 60 -5.16 -2.70 -5.83
C ILE A 60 -4.13 -2.97 -6.93
N ARG A 61 -3.61 -4.20 -7.01
CA ARG A 61 -2.64 -4.62 -8.02
C ARG A 61 -3.25 -4.66 -9.43
N GLU A 62 -4.48 -5.15 -9.56
CA GLU A 62 -5.26 -5.15 -10.81
C GLU A 62 -5.54 -3.72 -11.26
N ALA A 63 -5.98 -2.86 -10.34
CA ALA A 63 -6.20 -1.45 -10.65
C ALA A 63 -4.91 -0.76 -11.12
N GLY A 64 -3.77 -1.06 -10.50
CA GLY A 64 -2.46 -0.57 -10.96
C GLY A 64 -2.13 -1.05 -12.38
N ARG A 65 -2.34 -2.34 -12.68
CA ARG A 65 -2.14 -2.89 -14.04
C ARG A 65 -3.05 -2.21 -15.07
N ALA A 66 -4.29 -1.93 -14.71
CA ALA A 66 -5.25 -1.29 -15.59
C ALA A 66 -4.87 0.16 -15.94
N VAL A 67 -4.14 0.85 -15.05
CA VAL A 67 -3.66 2.23 -15.28
C VAL A 67 -2.30 2.26 -15.98
N ALA A 68 -1.57 1.15 -16.05
CA ALA A 68 -0.24 1.11 -16.70
C ALA A 68 -0.22 1.65 -18.15
N PRO A 69 -1.20 1.35 -19.03
CA PRO A 69 -1.22 1.91 -20.38
C PRO A 69 -1.40 3.44 -20.44
N LEU A 70 -1.87 4.06 -19.34
CA LEU A 70 -2.05 5.51 -19.25
C LEU A 70 -0.73 6.26 -18.98
N GLU A 71 0.32 5.54 -18.55
CA GLU A 71 1.59 6.13 -18.16
C GLU A 71 2.19 7.02 -19.26
N GLU A 72 2.28 6.51 -20.49
CA GLU A 72 2.88 7.26 -21.61
C GLU A 72 2.11 8.54 -21.93
N ALA A 73 0.78 8.50 -21.92
CA ALA A 73 -0.06 9.67 -22.13
C ALA A 73 0.13 10.70 -21.00
N MET A 74 0.22 10.25 -19.75
CA MET A 74 0.48 11.14 -18.61
C MET A 74 1.86 11.79 -18.67
N VAL A 75 2.88 11.07 -19.14
CA VAL A 75 4.23 11.63 -19.31
C VAL A 75 4.19 12.75 -20.35
N LEU A 76 3.57 12.51 -21.50
CA LEU A 76 3.42 13.53 -22.56
C LEU A 76 2.66 14.77 -22.03
N ASP A 77 1.55 14.57 -21.32
CA ASP A 77 0.78 15.67 -20.72
C ASP A 77 1.63 16.49 -19.72
N ILE A 78 2.53 15.85 -18.98
CA ILE A 78 3.45 16.50 -18.05
C ILE A 78 4.55 17.28 -18.80
N GLU A 79 5.08 16.73 -19.90
CA GLU A 79 6.11 17.38 -20.73
C GLU A 79 5.58 18.62 -21.46
N GLU A 80 4.33 18.59 -21.92
CA GLU A 80 3.67 19.72 -22.58
C GLU A 80 3.16 20.79 -21.59
N ALA A 81 3.13 20.49 -20.28
CA ALA A 81 2.62 21.40 -19.27
C ALA A 81 3.50 22.66 -19.15
N ALA A 82 2.88 23.83 -19.34
CA ALA A 82 3.58 25.13 -19.26
C ALA A 82 4.19 25.45 -17.88
N LEU A 83 3.76 24.77 -16.80
CA LEU A 83 4.27 24.96 -15.44
C LEU A 83 4.18 23.65 -14.65
N LEU A 84 5.33 23.12 -14.22
CA LEU A 84 5.44 21.91 -13.42
C LEU A 84 6.03 22.21 -12.03
N HIS A 85 5.34 21.83 -10.96
CA HIS A 85 5.84 21.93 -9.60
C HIS A 85 6.38 20.56 -9.15
N ALA A 86 7.69 20.36 -9.26
CA ALA A 86 8.35 19.16 -8.76
C ALA A 86 8.65 19.29 -7.27
N HIS A 87 8.13 18.36 -6.45
CA HIS A 87 8.46 18.26 -5.03
C HIS A 87 9.25 16.97 -4.78
N GLU A 88 10.50 17.10 -4.33
CA GLU A 88 11.28 15.97 -3.86
C GLU A 88 10.77 15.51 -2.49
N THR A 89 9.93 14.47 -2.48
CA THR A 89 9.61 13.73 -1.26
C THR A 89 10.57 12.55 -1.12
N PRO A 90 11.52 12.56 -0.16
CA PRO A 90 12.42 11.42 0.04
C PRO A 90 11.62 10.19 0.51
N TRP A 91 11.87 9.03 -0.09
CA TRP A 91 11.29 7.76 0.35
C TRP A 91 12.32 6.94 1.13
N ILE A 92 11.85 6.16 2.11
CA ILE A 92 12.73 5.29 2.88
C ILE A 92 13.01 4.03 2.05
N ASP A 93 14.27 3.85 1.66
CA ASP A 93 14.68 2.63 0.95
C ASP A 93 14.85 1.47 1.94
N ARG A 94 14.32 0.30 1.56
CA ARG A 94 14.38 -0.92 2.39
C ARG A 94 15.81 -1.39 2.69
N VAL A 95 16.78 -0.98 1.86
CA VAL A 95 18.20 -1.33 1.99
C VAL A 95 18.79 -0.85 3.32
N HIS A 96 18.32 0.27 3.86
CA HIS A 96 18.85 0.83 5.12
C HIS A 96 18.26 0.20 6.40
N ARG A 97 17.37 -0.81 6.30
CA ARG A 97 16.72 -1.44 7.47
C ARG A 97 17.53 -2.59 8.12
N CYS A 98 18.53 -3.15 7.42
CA CYS A 98 19.29 -4.31 7.92
C CYS A 98 20.62 -3.99 8.64
N GLN A 99 21.02 -2.72 8.78
CA GLN A 99 22.24 -2.35 9.50
C GLN A 99 21.94 -2.00 10.96
N GLY A 100 21.69 -3.02 11.79
CA GLY A 100 21.42 -2.76 13.21
C GLY A 100 21.22 -3.98 14.12
N ARG A 101 21.65 -5.18 13.72
CA ARG A 101 21.62 -6.34 14.64
C ARG A 101 22.78 -7.31 14.41
N SER A 102 24.00 -6.85 14.68
CA SER A 102 25.13 -7.75 14.96
C SER A 102 26.13 -7.06 15.87
N SER A 103 26.04 -7.30 17.18
CA SER A 103 27.18 -7.64 18.03
C SER A 103 26.74 -7.60 19.50
N GLY A 104 26.61 -8.77 20.09
CA GLY A 104 26.36 -8.98 21.50
C GLY A 104 26.90 -10.36 21.87
N LYS A 105 28.19 -10.59 21.57
CA LYS A 105 28.90 -11.78 22.06
C LYS A 105 29.27 -11.48 23.50
N GLY A 106 28.48 -12.03 24.42
CA GLY A 106 28.75 -11.96 25.84
C GLY A 106 30.00 -12.75 26.17
N ASP A 107 31.04 -12.05 26.61
CA ASP A 107 32.11 -12.65 27.40
C ASP A 107 31.75 -12.46 28.87
N ALA A 108 31.70 -13.60 29.57
CA ALA A 108 31.34 -13.75 30.95
C ALA A 108 32.35 -13.04 31.87
N GLY A 109 31.89 -11.97 32.52
CA GLY A 109 32.53 -11.37 33.68
C GLY A 109 31.68 -11.64 34.91
N SER A 110 32.03 -12.71 35.64
CA SER A 110 31.49 -13.03 36.96
C SER A 110 31.83 -11.92 37.97
N ALA A 111 30.82 -11.30 38.56
CA ALA A 111 30.94 -10.57 39.82
C ALA A 111 29.75 -10.99 40.69
N VAL A 112 29.95 -12.07 41.45
CA VAL A 112 29.04 -12.49 42.52
C VAL A 112 29.38 -11.65 43.75
N TYR A 113 28.36 -10.99 44.29
CA TYR A 113 28.39 -10.21 45.52
C TYR A 113 28.81 -11.09 46.70
N LEU A 114 29.70 -10.56 47.55
CA LEU A 114 30.06 -11.16 48.83
C LEU A 114 28.90 -11.02 49.81
N ASP A 115 28.42 -12.17 50.29
CA ASP A 115 27.50 -12.34 51.40
C ASP A 115 28.19 -11.94 52.72
N GLY A 116 27.44 -11.26 53.59
CA GLY A 116 27.87 -10.85 54.92
C GLY A 116 27.18 -11.70 55.98
N SER A 117 27.95 -12.08 56.99
CA SER A 117 27.54 -12.55 58.33
C SER A 117 27.20 -14.04 58.49
N HIS A 118 28.18 -14.82 58.97
CA HIS A 118 28.20 -15.34 60.35
C HIS A 118 29.58 -15.90 60.74
#